data_AF-A0A7Y1TSV8-F1
#
_entry.id   AF-A0A7Y1TSV8-F1
#
_cell.length_a   1.000
_cell.length_b   1.000
_cell.length_c   1.000
_cell.angle_alpha   90.00
_cell.angle_beta   90.00
_cell.angle_gamma   90.00
#
_symmetry.space_group_name_H-M   'P 1'
#
loop_
_entity.id
_entity.type
_entity.pdbx_description
1 polymer ?
#
loop_
_entity_poly.entity_id
_entity_poly.type
_entity_poly.pdbx_seq_one_letter_code
_entity_poly.pdbx_strand_id
1 'polypeptide(L)'
;MFPLRRFERSTTLFVGLLVVSLVLATLDVSSQGRAASDTLRQGAQAVFSPVLKTVDWVTRPIVGFIDGLSNLAFLRSENERLTDRLRELEREQADIEALKAKIADLQDILDLEPPAELASVTARIFATSTSDFDFVRFIDKGTDDGIVVGQPVVSEQGLVGRVVLVDS
;
A
#
# COMPACT_ATOMS: atom_id res chain seq x y z
N MET A 1 39.00 44.98 28.20
CA MET A 1 39.38 46.02 27.21
C MET A 1 40.42 45.38 26.27
N PHE A 2 40.22 45.02 25.00
CA PHE A 2 39.17 45.14 23.98
C PHE A 2 39.17 43.84 23.10
N PRO A 3 38.02 43.41 22.53
CA PRO A 3 37.93 42.21 21.68
C PRO A 3 37.86 42.58 20.19
N LEU A 4 38.51 41.84 19.27
CA LEU A 4 38.21 41.93 17.83
C LEU A 4 38.40 40.58 17.11
N ARG A 5 37.31 39.81 17.05
CA ARG A 5 37.01 38.86 15.98
C ARG A 5 36.81 39.64 14.68
N ARG A 6 37.80 39.68 13.78
CA ARG A 6 37.64 40.31 12.45
C ARG A 6 38.37 39.60 11.29
N PHE A 7 38.94 38.42 11.53
CA PHE A 7 39.75 37.70 10.53
C PHE A 7 38.98 36.80 9.57
N GLU A 8 37.72 36.44 9.84
CA GLU A 8 37.00 35.54 8.93
C GLU A 8 36.55 36.21 7.62
N ARG A 9 36.30 37.53 7.65
CA ARG A 9 35.90 38.28 6.45
C ARG A 9 37.06 38.54 5.50
N SER A 10 38.28 38.72 6.03
CA SER A 10 39.46 38.89 5.16
C SER A 10 39.86 37.56 4.52
N THR A 11 39.70 36.43 5.22
CA THR A 11 39.95 35.10 4.64
C THR A 11 38.94 34.75 3.56
N THR A 12 37.64 35.01 3.76
CA THR A 12 36.63 34.77 2.70
C THR A 12 36.80 35.69 1.52
N LEU A 13 37.16 36.96 1.74
CA LEU A 13 37.50 37.89 0.66
C LEU A 13 38.78 37.49 -0.08
N PHE A 14 39.80 37.03 0.64
CA PHE A 14 41.06 36.55 0.05
C PHE A 14 40.85 35.28 -0.76
N VAL A 15 40.12 34.31 -0.23
CA VAL A 15 39.74 33.07 -0.96
C VAL A 15 38.87 33.40 -2.16
N GLY A 16 37.90 34.30 -2.01
CA GLY A 16 37.06 34.76 -3.13
C GLY A 16 37.89 35.44 -4.23
N LEU A 17 38.84 36.31 -3.87
CA LEU A 17 39.74 36.97 -4.81
C LEU A 17 40.67 35.98 -5.51
N LEU A 18 41.16 34.97 -4.78
CA LEU A 18 42.01 33.90 -5.32
C LEU A 18 41.24 33.04 -6.34
N VAL A 19 39.98 32.70 -6.05
CA VAL A 19 39.10 31.99 -6.98
C VAL A 19 38.82 32.83 -8.23
N VAL A 20 38.48 34.12 -8.08
CA VAL A 20 38.25 35.02 -9.22
C VAL A 20 39.51 35.20 -10.07
N SER A 21 40.68 35.34 -9.44
CA SER A 21 41.98 35.40 -10.12
C SER A 21 42.25 34.13 -10.93
N LEU A 22 41.99 32.95 -10.36
CA LEU A 22 42.19 31.67 -11.03
C LEU A 22 41.24 31.49 -12.22
N VAL A 23 39.98 31.93 -12.09
CA VAL A 23 38.99 31.94 -13.17
C VAL A 23 39.44 32.85 -14.31
N LEU A 24 39.87 34.08 -14.00
CA LEU A 24 40.35 35.03 -15.01
C LEU A 24 41.61 34.54 -15.71
N ALA A 25 42.58 33.96 -14.97
CA ALA A 25 43.79 33.39 -15.56
C ALA A 25 43.47 32.21 -16.51
N THR A 26 42.49 31.37 -16.16
CA THR A 26 42.04 30.26 -17.01
C THR A 26 41.36 30.77 -18.28
N LEU A 27 40.55 31.83 -18.17
CA LEU A 27 39.89 32.46 -19.31
C LEU A 27 40.89 33.14 -20.25
N ASP A 28 41.91 33.81 -19.70
CA ASP A 28 42.95 34.48 -20.48
C ASP A 28 43.81 33.49 -21.29
N VAL A 29 44.21 32.37 -20.67
CA VAL A 29 44.94 31.29 -21.35
C VAL A 29 44.07 30.60 -22.43
N SER A 30 42.75 30.54 -22.25
CA SER A 30 41.82 29.95 -23.22
C SER A 30 41.52 30.82 -24.45
N SER A 31 41.93 32.09 -24.44
CA SER A 31 41.67 33.06 -25.52
C SER A 31 42.57 32.87 -26.76
N GLN A 32 43.64 32.07 -26.65
CA GLN A 32 44.52 31.71 -27.77
C GLN A 32 44.24 30.29 -28.29
N GLY A 33 43.18 30.17 -29.10
CA GLY A 33 43.05 29.13 -30.12
C GLY A 33 42.28 27.85 -29.74
N ARG A 34 41.04 27.74 -30.25
CA ARG A 34 40.27 26.51 -30.61
C ARG A 34 40.19 25.31 -29.65
N ALA A 35 40.75 25.37 -28.44
CA ALA A 35 40.65 24.34 -27.39
C ALA A 35 39.65 24.72 -26.27
N ALA A 36 38.93 25.83 -26.43
CA ALA A 36 38.08 26.42 -25.41
C ALA A 36 36.83 25.58 -25.08
N SER A 37 36.28 24.80 -26.02
CA SER A 37 35.02 24.07 -25.79
C SER A 37 35.15 22.84 -24.90
N ASP A 38 36.24 22.09 -24.98
CA ASP A 38 36.43 20.88 -24.18
C ASP A 38 36.90 21.19 -22.74
N THR A 39 37.69 22.25 -22.56
CA THR A 39 38.26 22.61 -21.26
C THR A 39 37.26 23.34 -20.36
N LEU A 40 36.38 24.18 -20.93
CA LEU A 40 35.25 24.78 -20.21
C LEU A 40 34.27 23.72 -19.69
N ARG A 41 34.04 22.66 -20.49
CA ARG A 41 33.18 21.54 -20.11
C ARG A 41 33.78 20.74 -18.96
N GLN A 42 35.08 20.46 -19.00
CA GLN A 42 35.79 19.75 -17.92
C GLN A 42 35.92 20.58 -16.64
N GLY A 43 36.15 21.90 -16.73
CA GLY A 43 36.23 22.80 -15.58
C GLY A 43 34.90 23.00 -14.86
N ALA A 44 33.81 23.21 -15.62
CA ALA A 44 32.47 23.24 -15.06
C ALA A 44 32.13 21.91 -14.36
N GLN A 45 32.45 20.79 -15.00
CA GLN A 45 32.18 19.47 -14.44
C GLN A 45 32.98 19.20 -13.16
N ALA A 46 34.22 19.70 -13.03
CA ALA A 46 35.04 19.55 -11.83
C ALA A 46 34.58 20.39 -10.63
N VAL A 47 34.05 21.60 -10.87
CA VAL A 47 33.56 22.51 -9.81
C VAL A 47 32.14 22.17 -9.38
N PHE A 48 31.28 21.74 -10.30
CA PHE A 48 29.89 21.36 -9.98
C PHE A 48 29.77 19.92 -9.43
N SER A 49 30.70 19.00 -9.71
CA SER A 49 30.63 17.61 -9.20
C SER A 49 30.56 17.49 -7.67
N PRO A 50 31.37 18.21 -6.86
CA PRO A 50 31.26 18.11 -5.41
C PRO A 50 30.02 18.81 -4.85
N VAL A 51 29.52 19.87 -5.48
CA VAL A 51 28.31 20.58 -5.03
C VAL A 51 27.07 19.71 -5.22
N LEU A 52 26.93 19.03 -6.37
CA LEU A 52 25.82 18.10 -6.59
C LEU A 52 25.85 16.89 -5.64
N LYS A 53 27.05 16.39 -5.27
CA LYS A 53 27.18 15.28 -4.31
C LYS A 53 26.88 15.69 -2.85
N THR A 54 27.03 16.98 -2.52
CA THR A 54 26.82 17.47 -1.15
C THR A 54 25.35 17.75 -0.87
N VAL A 55 24.59 18.23 -1.86
CA VAL A 55 23.13 18.42 -1.74
C VAL A 55 22.42 17.10 -1.46
N ASP A 56 22.88 16.02 -2.09
CA ASP A 56 22.29 14.68 -1.97
C ASP A 56 22.51 14.03 -0.58
N TRP A 57 23.50 14.48 0.19
CA TRP A 57 23.76 13.97 1.55
C TRP A 57 22.95 14.73 2.63
N VAL A 58 22.59 15.98 2.36
CA VAL A 58 21.88 16.85 3.32
C VAL A 58 20.36 16.72 3.23
N THR A 59 19.81 16.38 2.05
CA THR A 59 18.35 16.29 1.84
C THR A 59 17.75 14.93 2.22
N ARG A 60 18.53 13.85 2.20
CA ARG A 60 18.07 12.48 2.55
C ARG A 60 17.46 12.34 3.95
N PRO A 61 18.04 12.91 5.04
CA PRO A 61 17.45 12.76 6.37
C PRO A 61 16.16 13.58 6.57
N ILE A 62 15.93 14.66 5.81
CA ILE A 62 14.77 15.55 6.00
C ILE A 62 13.51 14.94 5.39
N VAL A 63 13.61 14.27 4.23
CA VAL A 63 12.49 13.57 3.60
C VAL A 63 12.01 12.39 4.45
N GLY A 64 12.93 11.60 5.02
CA GLY A 64 12.58 10.45 5.87
C GLY A 64 11.86 10.81 7.18
N PHE A 65 12.10 11.98 7.75
CA PHE A 65 11.42 12.43 8.97
C PHE A 65 9.98 12.92 8.71
N ILE A 66 9.71 13.53 7.56
CA ILE A 66 8.37 13.98 7.18
C ILE A 66 7.48 12.77 6.82
N ASP A 67 8.04 11.76 6.14
CA ASP A 67 7.34 10.51 5.82
C ASP A 67 7.03 9.69 7.09
N GLY A 68 7.93 9.66 8.08
CA GLY A 68 7.68 8.97 9.35
C GLY A 68 6.54 9.59 10.17
N LEU A 69 6.42 10.92 10.17
CA LEU A 69 5.38 11.63 10.92
C LEU A 69 4.01 11.51 10.24
N SER A 70 3.96 11.58 8.91
CA SER A 70 2.72 11.36 8.14
C SER A 70 2.23 9.91 8.27
N ASN A 71 3.15 8.95 8.29
CA ASN A 71 2.81 7.54 8.48
C ASN A 71 2.23 7.26 9.87
N LEU A 72 2.70 7.91 10.93
CA LEU A 72 2.15 7.73 12.27
C LEU A 72 0.72 8.28 12.41
N ALA A 73 0.45 9.45 11.81
CA ALA A 73 -0.90 10.01 11.78
C ALA A 73 -1.86 9.13 10.96
N PHE A 74 -1.41 8.62 9.81
CA PHE A 74 -2.16 7.69 8.98
C PHE A 74 -2.47 6.38 9.72
N LEU A 75 -1.47 5.75 10.35
CA LEU A 75 -1.63 4.52 11.12
C LEU A 75 -2.62 4.69 12.28
N ARG A 76 -2.59 5.83 12.98
CA ARG A 76 -3.55 6.11 14.05
C ARG A 76 -4.97 6.26 13.51
N SER A 77 -5.14 7.01 12.42
CA SER A 77 -6.46 7.18 11.79
C SER A 77 -7.03 5.86 11.27
N GLU A 78 -6.16 4.98 10.76
CA GLU A 78 -6.55 3.65 10.29
C GLU A 78 -6.93 2.73 11.46
N ASN A 79 -6.21 2.81 12.58
CA ASN A 79 -6.56 2.06 13.78
C ASN A 79 -7.91 2.51 14.37
N GLU A 80 -8.17 3.81 14.41
CA GLU A 80 -9.46 4.38 14.83
C GLU A 80 -10.59 3.91 13.90
N ARG A 81 -10.39 3.99 12.57
CA ARG A 81 -11.34 3.51 11.57
C ARG A 81 -11.66 2.02 11.71
N LEU A 82 -10.63 1.18 11.89
CA LEU A 82 -10.80 -0.26 12.09
C LEU A 82 -11.52 -0.57 13.40
N THR A 83 -11.19 0.15 14.47
CA THR A 83 -11.85 0.00 15.77
C THR A 83 -13.33 0.36 15.69
N ASP A 84 -13.68 1.43 14.98
CA ASP A 84 -15.08 1.82 14.78
C ASP A 84 -15.84 0.82 13.91
N ARG A 85 -15.18 0.24 12.89
CA ARG A 85 -15.79 -0.82 12.09
C ARG A 85 -16.03 -2.10 12.91
N LEU A 86 -15.09 -2.47 13.79
CA LEU A 86 -15.26 -3.60 14.70
C LEU A 86 -16.45 -3.38 15.63
N ARG A 87 -16.54 -2.21 16.28
CA ARG A 87 -17.67 -1.86 17.14
C ARG A 87 -19.01 -1.91 16.40
N GLU A 88 -19.03 -1.50 15.14
CA GLU A 88 -20.25 -1.56 14.34
C GLU A 88 -20.67 -3.00 14.05
N LEU A 89 -19.72 -3.85 13.65
CA LEU A 89 -19.97 -5.27 13.42
C LEU A 89 -20.41 -6.00 14.71
N GLU A 90 -19.83 -5.66 15.85
CA GLU A 90 -20.21 -6.20 17.16
C GLU A 90 -21.66 -5.81 17.52
N ARG A 91 -22.09 -4.58 17.21
CA ARG A 91 -23.49 -4.15 17.40
C ARG A 91 -24.45 -4.91 16.48
N GLU A 92 -24.12 -5.01 15.20
CA GLU A 92 -24.92 -5.76 14.22
C GLU A 92 -25.07 -7.22 14.67
N GLN A 93 -23.99 -7.85 15.16
CA GLN A 93 -24.03 -9.20 15.69
C GLN A 93 -24.95 -9.31 16.91
N ALA A 94 -24.84 -8.39 17.87
CA ALA A 94 -25.69 -8.39 19.06
C ALA A 94 -27.18 -8.23 18.70
N ASP A 95 -27.50 -7.39 17.71
CA ASP A 95 -28.86 -7.21 17.21
C ASP A 95 -29.38 -8.50 16.53
N ILE A 96 -28.54 -9.17 15.73
CA ILE A 96 -28.89 -10.46 15.12
C ILE A 96 -29.16 -11.52 16.19
N GLU A 97 -28.34 -11.59 17.23
CA GLU A 97 -28.53 -12.54 18.34
C GLU A 97 -29.82 -12.24 19.11
N ALA A 98 -30.11 -10.97 19.39
CA ALA A 98 -31.36 -10.56 20.03
C ALA A 98 -32.60 -10.88 19.17
N LEU A 99 -32.52 -10.72 17.85
CA LEU A 99 -33.60 -11.10 16.93
C LEU A 99 -33.79 -12.61 16.87
N LYS A 100 -32.70 -13.39 16.84
CA LYS A 100 -32.76 -14.86 16.88
C LYS A 100 -33.44 -15.36 18.17
N ALA A 101 -33.10 -14.77 19.32
CA ALA A 101 -33.74 -15.10 20.59
C ALA A 101 -35.25 -14.82 20.55
N LYS A 102 -35.65 -13.65 20.04
CA LYS A 102 -37.09 -13.32 19.88
C LYS A 102 -37.81 -14.27 18.94
N ILE A 103 -37.17 -14.68 17.84
CA ILE A 103 -37.75 -15.65 16.90
C ILE A 103 -37.93 -17.00 17.60
N ALA A 104 -36.93 -17.46 18.37
CA ALA A 104 -37.04 -18.70 19.13
C ALA A 104 -38.18 -18.64 20.16
N ASP A 105 -38.29 -17.53 20.92
CA ASP A 105 -39.39 -17.32 21.87
C ASP A 105 -40.76 -17.32 21.19
N LEU A 106 -40.88 -16.66 20.02
CA LEU A 106 -42.11 -16.64 19.24
C LEU A 106 -42.45 -18.01 18.65
N GLN A 107 -41.43 -18.77 18.21
CA GLN A 107 -41.61 -20.14 17.71
C GLN A 107 -42.11 -21.07 18.82
N ASP A 108 -41.57 -20.94 20.03
CA ASP A 108 -42.02 -21.70 21.21
C ASP A 108 -43.47 -21.37 21.58
N ILE A 109 -43.85 -20.08 21.58
CA ILE A 109 -45.23 -19.65 21.83
C ILE A 109 -46.20 -20.18 20.77
N LEU A 110 -45.75 -20.30 19.52
CA LEU A 110 -46.56 -20.72 18.38
C LEU A 110 -46.48 -22.22 18.08
N ASP A 111 -45.75 -23.00 18.89
CA ASP A 111 -45.49 -24.43 18.67
C ASP A 111 -44.98 -24.71 17.25
N LEU A 112 -44.11 -23.83 16.74
CA LEU A 112 -43.49 -23.95 15.43
C LEU A 112 -42.18 -24.72 15.59
N GLU A 113 -42.12 -25.95 15.08
CA GLU A 113 -40.84 -26.65 14.95
C GLU A 113 -39.88 -25.82 14.08
N PRO A 114 -38.68 -25.48 14.59
CA PRO A 114 -37.67 -24.85 13.75
C PRO A 114 -37.33 -25.78 12.58
N PRO A 115 -37.11 -25.25 11.37
CA PRO A 115 -36.67 -26.07 10.25
C PRO A 115 -35.38 -26.79 10.66
N ALA A 116 -35.36 -28.12 10.48
CA ALA A 116 -34.20 -28.94 10.80
C ALA A 116 -32.93 -28.31 10.23
N GLU A 117 -31.85 -28.28 11.03
CA GLU A 117 -30.54 -27.84 10.55
C GLU A 117 -30.24 -28.54 9.22
N LEU A 118 -30.15 -27.75 8.15
CA LEU A 118 -29.94 -28.28 6.82
C LEU A 118 -28.56 -28.94 6.82
N ALA A 119 -28.53 -30.27 6.69
CA ALA A 119 -27.28 -31.00 6.51
C ALA A 119 -26.53 -30.40 5.31
N SER A 120 -25.30 -29.95 5.54
CA SER A 120 -24.48 -29.32 4.51
C SER A 120 -23.21 -30.13 4.27
N VAL A 121 -22.80 -30.23 3.01
CA VAL A 121 -21.58 -30.90 2.57
C VAL A 121 -20.64 -29.84 2.01
N THR A 122 -19.47 -29.70 2.61
CA THR A 122 -18.43 -28.78 2.09
C THR A 122 -17.71 -29.45 0.93
N ALA A 123 -17.65 -28.76 -0.21
CA ALA A 123 -16.98 -29.20 -1.43
C ALA A 123 -16.03 -28.13 -1.97
N ARG A 124 -14.97 -28.54 -2.65
CA ARG A 124 -13.99 -27.69 -3.32
C ARG A 124 -14.20 -27.74 -4.84
N ILE A 125 -14.09 -26.58 -5.48
CA ILE A 125 -14.08 -26.48 -6.94
C ILE A 125 -12.72 -27.00 -7.46
N PHE A 126 -12.73 -28.02 -8.30
CA PHE A 126 -11.52 -28.57 -8.93
C PHE A 126 -11.40 -28.23 -10.42
N ALA A 127 -12.53 -27.94 -11.08
CA ALA A 127 -12.53 -27.52 -12.48
C ALA A 127 -13.63 -26.49 -12.76
N THR A 128 -13.39 -25.69 -13.79
CA THR A 128 -14.31 -24.67 -14.30
C THR A 128 -14.45 -24.88 -15.80
N SER A 129 -15.66 -24.71 -16.33
CA SER A 129 -15.85 -24.75 -17.78
C SER A 129 -14.97 -23.71 -18.49
N THR A 130 -14.35 -24.11 -19.60
CA THR A 130 -13.52 -23.24 -20.45
C THR A 130 -14.34 -22.47 -21.49
N SER A 131 -15.65 -22.70 -21.54
CA SER A 131 -16.58 -21.99 -22.42
C SER A 131 -17.17 -20.79 -21.69
N ASP A 132 -17.02 -19.59 -22.25
CA ASP A 132 -17.59 -18.34 -21.71
C ASP A 132 -19.13 -18.35 -21.65
N PHE A 133 -19.77 -19.33 -22.30
CA PHE A 133 -21.23 -19.47 -22.34
C PHE A 133 -21.80 -20.39 -21.25
N ASP A 134 -20.95 -21.18 -20.57
CA ASP A 134 -21.39 -22.14 -19.56
C ASP A 134 -20.77 -21.81 -18.19
N PHE A 135 -21.56 -21.22 -17.29
CA PHE A 135 -21.16 -20.96 -15.89
C PHE A 135 -21.16 -22.24 -15.03
N VAL A 136 -20.60 -23.33 -15.54
CA VAL A 136 -20.52 -24.62 -14.84
C VAL A 136 -19.21 -24.70 -14.04
N ARG A 137 -19.31 -25.22 -12.83
CA ARG A 137 -18.19 -25.50 -11.92
C ARG A 137 -18.29 -26.95 -11.46
N PHE A 138 -17.16 -27.64 -11.40
CA PHE A 138 -17.08 -29.02 -10.93
C PHE A 138 -16.53 -29.05 -9.51
N ILE A 139 -17.19 -29.82 -8.64
CA ILE A 139 -16.89 -29.93 -7.22
C ILE A 139 -16.41 -31.34 -6.86
N ASP A 140 -15.54 -31.47 -5.87
CA ASP A 140 -14.93 -32.74 -5.44
C ASP A 140 -15.85 -33.65 -4.60
N LYS A 141 -17.17 -33.52 -4.80
CA LYS A 141 -18.20 -34.23 -4.05
C LYS A 141 -19.27 -34.78 -4.97
N GLY A 142 -19.69 -36.01 -4.71
CA GLY A 142 -20.57 -36.78 -5.58
C GLY A 142 -21.72 -37.46 -4.84
N THR A 143 -22.26 -38.49 -5.48
CA THR A 143 -23.37 -39.30 -4.94
C THR A 143 -22.98 -39.99 -3.64
N ASP A 144 -21.72 -40.42 -3.52
CA ASP A 144 -21.17 -41.09 -2.33
C ASP A 144 -21.11 -40.15 -1.11
N ASP A 145 -21.05 -38.84 -1.34
CA ASP A 145 -21.12 -37.80 -0.30
C ASP A 145 -22.56 -37.33 0.00
N GLY A 146 -23.57 -37.97 -0.61
CA GLY A 146 -24.99 -37.64 -0.44
C GLY A 146 -25.46 -36.44 -1.27
N ILE A 147 -24.71 -36.04 -2.29
CA ILE A 147 -25.12 -34.96 -3.19
C ILE A 147 -26.18 -35.47 -4.18
N VAL A 148 -27.24 -34.69 -4.34
CA VAL A 148 -28.35 -34.99 -5.26
C VAL A 148 -28.60 -33.81 -6.18
N VAL A 149 -28.94 -34.10 -7.44
CA VAL A 149 -29.35 -33.08 -8.42
C VAL A 149 -30.50 -32.25 -7.86
N GLY A 150 -30.37 -30.93 -7.97
CA GLY A 150 -31.35 -29.98 -7.47
C GLY A 150 -30.99 -29.33 -6.13
N GLN A 151 -29.97 -29.82 -5.41
CA GLN A 151 -29.52 -29.20 -4.16
C GLN A 151 -28.92 -27.79 -4.41
N PRO A 152 -29.25 -26.80 -3.56
CA PRO A 152 -28.67 -25.46 -3.65
C PRO A 152 -27.20 -25.45 -3.21
N VAL A 153 -26.39 -24.62 -3.88
CA VAL A 153 -24.97 -24.44 -3.56
C VAL A 153 -24.76 -23.01 -3.07
N VAL A 154 -24.17 -22.86 -1.88
CA VAL A 154 -23.96 -21.60 -1.18
C VAL A 154 -22.47 -21.37 -0.96
N SER A 155 -22.01 -20.12 -1.16
CA SER A 155 -20.67 -19.66 -0.77
C SER A 155 -20.77 -18.64 0.36
N GLU A 156 -19.62 -18.15 0.84
CA GLU A 156 -19.54 -17.07 1.83
C GLU A 156 -20.31 -15.80 1.42
N GLN A 157 -20.54 -15.61 0.13
CA GLN A 157 -21.23 -14.46 -0.45
C GLN A 157 -22.74 -14.70 -0.67
N GLY A 158 -23.23 -15.92 -0.38
CA GLY A 158 -24.63 -16.31 -0.55
C GLY A 158 -24.84 -17.44 -1.58
N LEU A 159 -26.08 -17.58 -2.06
CA LEU A 159 -26.47 -18.63 -3.01
C LEU A 159 -25.76 -18.42 -4.36
N VAL A 160 -24.99 -19.42 -4.80
CA VAL A 160 -24.21 -19.40 -6.05
C VAL A 160 -24.92 -20.13 -7.17
N GLY A 161 -25.67 -21.19 -6.86
CA GLY A 161 -26.33 -21.99 -7.89
C GLY A 161 -26.99 -23.25 -7.36
N ARG A 162 -27.10 -24.26 -8.24
CA ARG A 162 -27.75 -25.53 -7.97
C ARG A 162 -27.02 -26.67 -8.67
N VAL A 163 -26.98 -27.84 -8.04
CA VAL A 163 -26.44 -29.06 -8.65
C VAL A 163 -27.30 -29.45 -9.85
N VAL A 164 -26.71 -29.51 -11.05
CA VAL A 164 -27.39 -29.90 -12.29
C VAL A 164 -27.05 -31.31 -12.75
N LEU A 165 -25.91 -31.84 -12.31
CA LEU A 165 -25.42 -33.16 -12.63
C LEU A 165 -24.58 -33.65 -11.44
N VAL A 166 -24.67 -34.94 -11.12
CA VAL A 166 -23.87 -35.58 -10.09
C VAL A 166 -23.35 -36.89 -10.65
N ASP A 167 -22.13 -37.25 -10.26
CA ASP A 167 -21.50 -38.55 -10.57
C ASP A 167 -21.15 -39.26 -9.25
N SER A 168 -20.79 -40.54 -9.30
CA SER A 168 -20.35 -41.32 -8.12
C SER A 168 -18.93 -40.94 -7.70
#